data_AF-A0AAV8TU04-F1
#
_entry.id   AF-A0AAV8TU04-F1
#
_cell.length_a   1.000
_cell.length_b   1.000
_cell.length_c   1.000
_cell.angle_alpha   90.00
_cell.angle_beta   90.00
_cell.angle_gamma   90.00
#
_symmetry.space_group_name_H-M   'P 1'
#
loop_
_entity.id
_entity.type
_entity.pdbx_description
1 polymer ?
#
loop_
_entity_poly.entity_id
_entity_poly.type
_entity_poly.pdbx_seq_one_letter_code
_entity_poly.pdbx_strand_id
1 'polypeptide(L)'
;MDKMTTDCPYPGCFFCVMKEGNPSKRRASILKFFRELPSQDDDGQVLPISGLWNTAMAHPNDPEFIELGIFECMASLIWKGLKNRRWLAHDQNIYIPYYAAHIIGSYTMNMEEFAERAALHADVIPPLVELLRGRLTWVEQRVAVRALGHLATYPSTFPAIASHGEILELSIQLAMSSLEIVYTHFYQFVDRRLSYHCDLLTRGMGGVEMESRKAEEWASQLQCWSLQLINCFAFKSEFLPTICKPEFLVKLPGMWGGLVNENSPAGIGLLRTICHHKLGRGPVASCPGIIEALCNIARSSDDWQYMAIDCLLWLLQDPSACNKVIDKAVPALVDLAEITTLGEQKKLGDSIVNVLQECIQSQGTGRNSISNRTKELIEAVLSCKQRLKWEKNIPKDDLHIKQAAALVVKLEGNSLFSSGNISEAASKYSEALLLCPVRSRKERVVLYSNRAQCHLLLQQPIAAISDATRALCLHNPLNRHAKSLWRRAQAYDMLGLAKESLLDAILFINECSQSNDPDLSLRQNKVPDYAERLVKKQMRAAWLFREAAIKHGGVRGEGIAGHMYGQESDDSEWETASESDIGNDGRDEMGDDDDDDGDDGSEWKNDDERQDKHDKPSLKDMKHVYNVQLTEDES
;
A
#
# COMPACT_ATOMS: atom_id res chain seq x y z
N MET A 1 30.22 -49.46 -17.04
CA MET A 1 29.88 -48.52 -18.12
C MET A 1 30.04 -47.13 -17.55
N ASP A 2 31.20 -46.55 -17.79
CA ASP A 2 31.54 -45.18 -17.44
C ASP A 2 30.52 -44.23 -18.08
N LYS A 3 29.77 -43.49 -17.26
CA LYS A 3 29.12 -42.29 -17.74
C LYS A 3 30.23 -41.27 -17.94
N MET A 4 30.70 -41.16 -19.18
CA MET A 4 31.46 -40.01 -19.66
C MET A 4 30.70 -38.74 -19.23
N THR A 5 31.18 -38.08 -18.19
CA THR A 5 30.92 -36.66 -17.98
C THR A 5 31.45 -35.97 -19.23
N THR A 6 30.57 -35.40 -20.03
CA THR A 6 30.96 -34.52 -21.13
C THR A 6 31.82 -33.42 -20.52
N ASP A 7 33.13 -33.47 -20.78
CA ASP A 7 34.06 -32.43 -20.36
C ASP A 7 33.53 -31.10 -20.88
N CYS A 8 33.41 -30.12 -19.98
CA CYS A 8 32.94 -28.81 -20.35
C CYS A 8 33.87 -28.25 -21.44
N PRO A 9 33.34 -27.74 -22.57
CA PRO A 9 34.16 -27.22 -23.67
C PRO A 9 35.00 -26.00 -23.27
N TYR A 10 34.75 -25.43 -22.08
CA TYR A 10 35.49 -24.30 -21.51
C TYR A 10 36.02 -24.67 -20.11
N PRO A 11 37.18 -25.34 -20.02
CA PRO A 11 37.85 -25.62 -18.75
C PRO A 11 38.14 -24.32 -18.01
N GLY A 12 37.56 -24.16 -16.81
CA GLY A 12 37.66 -22.92 -16.03
C GLY A 12 36.48 -21.95 -16.16
N CYS A 13 35.41 -22.32 -16.89
CA CYS A 13 34.17 -21.53 -16.86
C CYS A 13 33.57 -21.50 -15.44
N PHE A 14 32.77 -20.47 -15.15
CA PHE A 14 32.15 -20.26 -13.83
C PHE A 14 31.43 -21.51 -13.30
N PHE A 15 30.66 -22.21 -14.13
CA PHE A 15 29.92 -23.40 -13.69
C PHE A 15 30.84 -24.59 -13.35
N CYS A 16 31.98 -24.71 -14.02
CA CYS A 16 33.01 -25.68 -13.63
C CYS A 16 33.70 -25.27 -12.33
N VAL A 17 33.97 -23.97 -12.16
CA VAL A 17 34.51 -23.43 -10.90
C VAL A 17 33.56 -23.73 -9.74
N MET A 18 32.27 -23.51 -9.91
CA MET A 18 31.26 -23.77 -8.87
C MET A 18 31.11 -25.26 -8.53
N LYS A 19 31.47 -26.17 -9.44
CA LYS A 19 31.47 -27.63 -9.23
C LYS A 19 32.77 -28.15 -8.58
N GLU A 20 33.77 -27.30 -8.35
CA GLU A 20 35.01 -27.68 -7.67
C GLU A 20 34.71 -28.10 -6.22
N GLY A 21 34.97 -29.37 -5.91
CA GLY A 21 34.68 -29.96 -4.60
C GLY A 21 35.62 -29.51 -3.49
N ASN A 22 36.81 -28.98 -3.83
CA ASN A 22 37.75 -28.43 -2.84
C ASN A 22 37.45 -26.94 -2.56
N PRO A 23 37.01 -26.56 -1.34
CA PRO A 23 36.60 -25.18 -1.04
C PRO A 23 37.71 -24.14 -1.24
N SER A 24 38.95 -24.47 -0.89
CA SER A 24 40.09 -23.54 -1.03
C SER A 24 40.42 -23.30 -2.50
N LYS A 25 40.40 -24.35 -3.33
CA LYS A 25 40.61 -24.22 -4.78
C LYS A 25 39.45 -23.47 -5.44
N ARG A 26 38.21 -23.77 -5.04
CA ARG A 26 37.01 -23.08 -5.53
C ARG A 26 37.09 -21.58 -5.25
N ARG A 27 37.35 -21.18 -4.00
CA ARG A 27 37.48 -19.77 -3.60
C ARG A 27 38.60 -19.06 -4.37
N ALA A 28 39.76 -19.69 -4.54
CA ALA A 28 40.86 -19.13 -5.33
C ALA A 28 40.46 -18.92 -6.80
N SER A 29 39.75 -19.89 -7.39
CA SER A 29 39.23 -19.79 -8.76
C SER A 29 38.16 -18.71 -8.92
N ILE A 30 37.24 -18.57 -7.96
CA ILE A 30 36.23 -17.49 -7.96
C ILE A 30 36.90 -16.12 -7.85
N LEU A 31 37.86 -15.96 -6.94
CA LEU A 31 38.61 -14.71 -6.80
C LEU A 31 39.31 -14.32 -8.12
N LYS A 32 39.94 -15.30 -8.78
CA LYS A 32 40.55 -15.09 -10.10
C LYS A 32 39.50 -14.69 -11.14
N PHE A 33 38.38 -15.42 -11.17
CA PHE A 33 37.27 -15.16 -12.08
C PHE A 33 36.73 -13.73 -11.95
N PHE A 34 36.46 -13.24 -10.73
CA PHE A 34 35.98 -11.87 -10.52
C PHE A 34 36.97 -10.78 -10.93
N ARG A 35 38.28 -11.05 -10.86
CA ARG A 35 39.31 -10.10 -11.31
C ARG A 35 39.43 -10.04 -12.84
N GLU A 36 39.25 -11.16 -13.52
CA GLU A 36 39.46 -11.28 -14.97
C GLU A 36 38.19 -11.00 -15.78
N LEU A 37 37.00 -11.27 -15.23
CA LEU A 37 35.73 -11.13 -15.95
C LEU A 37 35.53 -9.74 -16.58
N PRO A 38 35.81 -8.60 -15.91
CA PRO A 38 35.63 -7.28 -16.52
C PRO A 38 36.60 -7.00 -17.68
N SER A 39 37.77 -7.63 -17.73
CA SER A 39 38.77 -7.38 -18.78
C SER A 39 38.63 -8.27 -20.02
N GLN A 40 37.86 -9.36 -19.92
CA GLN A 40 37.57 -10.28 -21.01
C GLN A 40 36.50 -9.74 -21.96
N ASP A 41 36.56 -10.11 -23.25
CA ASP A 41 35.55 -9.80 -24.27
C ASP A 41 34.99 -11.09 -24.91
N ASP A 42 34.96 -12.18 -24.13
CA ASP A 42 34.54 -13.51 -24.59
C ASP A 42 33.02 -13.60 -24.82
N ASP A 43 32.58 -14.50 -25.69
CA ASP A 43 31.16 -14.80 -25.90
C ASP A 43 30.56 -15.48 -24.66
N GLY A 44 29.28 -15.23 -24.38
CA GLY A 44 28.55 -15.89 -23.29
C GLY A 44 28.84 -15.36 -21.88
N GLN A 45 29.47 -14.19 -21.74
CA GLN A 45 29.74 -13.54 -20.45
C GLN A 45 28.47 -13.29 -19.61
N VAL A 46 27.30 -13.19 -20.24
CA VAL A 46 26.03 -13.03 -19.52
C VAL A 46 25.67 -14.26 -18.68
N LEU A 47 26.02 -15.47 -19.12
CA LEU A 47 25.63 -16.73 -18.46
C LEU A 47 26.16 -16.85 -17.03
N PRO A 48 27.46 -16.65 -16.76
CA PRO A 48 27.96 -16.70 -15.39
C PRO A 48 27.37 -15.58 -14.52
N ILE A 49 27.13 -14.39 -15.08
CA ILE A 49 26.57 -13.25 -14.35
C ILE A 49 25.10 -13.50 -13.99
N SER A 50 24.31 -14.08 -14.90
CA SER A 50 22.96 -14.54 -14.63
C SER A 50 22.94 -15.63 -13.55
N GLY A 51 23.91 -16.55 -13.58
CA GLY A 51 24.13 -17.53 -12.51
C GLY A 51 24.40 -16.88 -11.15
N LEU A 52 25.31 -15.90 -11.09
CA LEU A 52 25.60 -15.11 -9.88
C LEU A 52 24.37 -14.37 -9.37
N TRP A 53 23.57 -13.81 -10.26
CA TRP A 53 22.32 -13.15 -9.90
C TRP A 53 21.32 -14.11 -9.24
N ASN A 54 21.14 -15.30 -9.81
CA ASN A 54 20.29 -16.34 -9.19
C ASN A 54 20.81 -16.72 -7.79
N THR A 55 22.13 -16.89 -7.62
CA THR A 55 22.74 -17.17 -6.31
C THR A 55 22.52 -16.01 -5.33
N ALA A 56 22.72 -14.76 -5.76
CA ALA A 56 22.50 -13.58 -4.92
C ALA A 56 21.04 -13.45 -4.46
N MET A 57 20.09 -13.96 -5.25
CA MET A 57 18.67 -13.97 -4.89
C MET A 57 18.27 -15.12 -3.98
N ALA A 58 18.86 -16.30 -4.19
CA ALA A 58 18.62 -17.46 -3.33
C ALA A 58 19.31 -17.32 -1.96
N HIS A 59 20.51 -16.75 -1.94
CA HIS A 59 21.37 -16.67 -0.75
C HIS A 59 21.94 -15.25 -0.55
N PRO A 60 21.09 -14.24 -0.32
CA PRO A 60 21.50 -12.84 -0.19
C PRO A 60 22.36 -12.55 1.04
N ASN A 61 22.35 -13.44 2.04
CA ASN A 61 23.08 -13.29 3.29
C ASN A 61 24.39 -14.09 3.30
N ASP A 62 24.75 -14.78 2.20
CA ASP A 62 25.99 -15.54 2.09
C ASP A 62 27.19 -14.61 1.78
N PRO A 63 28.21 -14.55 2.64
CA PRO A 63 29.35 -13.67 2.45
C PRO A 63 30.36 -14.18 1.39
N GLU A 64 30.27 -15.42 0.90
CA GLU A 64 31.34 -16.05 0.10
C GLU A 64 31.77 -15.17 -1.09
N PHE A 65 30.84 -14.71 -1.92
CA PHE A 65 31.19 -13.89 -3.08
C PHE A 65 31.58 -12.46 -2.74
N ILE A 66 31.05 -11.93 -1.64
CA ILE A 66 31.37 -10.60 -1.13
C ILE A 66 32.82 -10.55 -0.69
N GLU A 67 33.25 -11.56 0.07
CA GLU A 67 34.65 -11.71 0.49
C GLU A 67 35.63 -11.79 -0.68
N LEU A 68 35.18 -12.37 -1.79
CA LEU A 68 35.97 -12.63 -2.99
C LEU A 68 35.96 -11.48 -4.01
N GLY A 69 35.26 -10.38 -3.73
CA GLY A 69 35.31 -9.15 -4.55
C GLY A 69 34.24 -9.05 -5.64
N ILE A 70 33.05 -9.59 -5.39
CA ILE A 70 31.94 -9.50 -6.36
C ILE A 70 31.51 -8.05 -6.62
N PHE A 71 31.55 -7.16 -5.62
CA PHE A 71 31.10 -5.78 -5.78
C PHE A 71 31.98 -4.99 -6.75
N GLU A 72 33.30 -5.12 -6.61
CA GLU A 72 34.29 -4.49 -7.49
C GLU A 72 34.16 -5.01 -8.93
N CYS A 73 33.90 -6.32 -9.08
CA CYS A 73 33.62 -6.93 -10.36
C CYS A 73 32.34 -6.36 -11.00
N MET A 74 31.23 -6.32 -10.26
CA MET A 74 29.95 -5.79 -10.76
C MET A 74 30.04 -4.30 -11.11
N ALA A 75 30.69 -3.48 -10.27
CA ALA A 75 30.91 -2.06 -10.55
C ALA A 75 31.73 -1.86 -11.83
N SER A 76 32.78 -2.67 -12.03
CA SER A 76 33.61 -2.63 -13.24
C SER A 76 32.83 -3.02 -14.50
N LEU A 77 31.95 -4.02 -14.41
CA LEU A 77 31.10 -4.45 -15.52
C LEU A 77 30.06 -3.39 -15.91
N ILE A 78 29.46 -2.70 -14.93
CA ILE A 78 28.56 -1.57 -15.19
C ILE A 78 29.34 -0.47 -15.93
N TRP A 79 30.53 -0.10 -15.44
CA TRP A 79 31.37 0.89 -16.10
C TRP A 79 31.75 0.49 -17.52
N LYS A 80 32.07 -0.78 -17.75
CA LYS A 80 32.38 -1.30 -19.08
C LYS A 80 31.19 -1.15 -20.02
N GLY A 81 29.99 -1.52 -19.59
CA GLY A 81 28.76 -1.34 -20.36
C GLY A 81 28.48 0.12 -20.69
N LEU A 82 28.72 1.03 -19.74
CA LEU A 82 28.53 2.46 -19.94
C LEU A 82 29.56 3.10 -20.89
N LYS A 83 30.81 2.64 -20.86
CA LYS A 83 31.92 3.25 -21.61
C LYS A 83 32.18 2.61 -22.97
N ASN A 84 31.87 1.33 -23.14
CA ASN A 84 32.16 0.56 -24.34
C ASN A 84 30.88 0.07 -25.03
N ARG A 85 30.33 0.90 -25.91
CA ARG A 85 29.13 0.56 -26.70
C ARG A 85 29.33 -0.66 -27.61
N ARG A 86 30.55 -0.92 -28.10
CA ARG A 86 30.83 -2.08 -28.94
C ARG A 86 30.73 -3.37 -28.14
N TRP A 87 31.33 -3.38 -26.95
CA TRP A 87 31.20 -4.51 -26.03
C TRP A 87 29.76 -4.73 -25.59
N LEU A 88 29.02 -3.66 -25.28
CA LEU A 88 27.62 -3.76 -24.85
C LEU A 88 26.72 -4.34 -25.95
N ALA A 89 26.98 -4.00 -27.22
CA ALA A 89 26.23 -4.52 -28.37
C ALA A 89 26.70 -5.90 -28.86
N HIS A 90 27.74 -6.46 -28.25
CA HIS A 90 28.28 -7.77 -28.58
C HIS A 90 27.54 -8.88 -27.84
N ASP A 91 27.20 -9.95 -28.55
CA ASP A 91 26.49 -11.12 -28.00
C ASP A 91 25.26 -10.74 -27.14
N GLN A 92 25.22 -11.16 -25.88
CA GLN A 92 24.18 -10.84 -24.90
C GLN A 92 24.70 -9.90 -23.79
N ASN A 93 25.72 -9.09 -24.07
CA ASN A 93 26.30 -8.21 -23.06
C ASN A 93 25.37 -7.07 -22.63
N ILE A 94 24.32 -6.76 -23.42
CA ILE A 94 23.31 -5.75 -23.08
C ILE A 94 22.61 -6.01 -21.73
N TYR A 95 22.51 -7.28 -21.31
CA TYR A 95 21.91 -7.67 -20.03
C TYR A 95 22.84 -7.48 -18.82
N ILE A 96 24.15 -7.36 -19.05
CA ILE A 96 25.14 -7.40 -17.96
C ILE A 96 24.98 -6.24 -16.97
N PRO A 97 24.84 -4.97 -17.40
CA PRO A 97 24.65 -3.86 -16.46
C PRO A 97 23.41 -4.04 -15.58
N TYR A 98 22.32 -4.59 -16.13
CA TYR A 98 21.12 -4.92 -15.37
C TYR A 98 21.41 -5.95 -14.27
N TYR A 99 21.99 -7.10 -14.63
CA TYR A 99 22.30 -8.14 -13.65
C TYR A 99 23.30 -7.67 -12.60
N ALA A 100 24.34 -6.94 -13.01
CA ALA A 100 25.37 -6.43 -12.12
C ALA A 100 24.79 -5.48 -11.06
N ALA A 101 23.96 -4.51 -11.46
CA ALA A 101 23.28 -3.62 -10.53
C ALA A 101 22.30 -4.38 -9.61
N HIS A 102 21.61 -5.39 -10.16
CA HIS A 102 20.69 -6.22 -9.39
C HIS A 102 21.43 -7.07 -8.34
N ILE A 103 22.59 -7.66 -8.67
CA ILE A 103 23.44 -8.42 -7.75
C ILE A 103 23.89 -7.53 -6.59
N ILE A 104 24.38 -6.32 -6.88
CA ILE A 104 24.77 -5.35 -5.85
C ILE A 104 23.58 -5.12 -4.91
N GLY A 105 22.41 -4.75 -5.46
CA GLY A 105 21.23 -4.50 -4.65
C GLY A 105 20.76 -5.72 -3.85
N SER A 106 20.90 -6.93 -4.38
CA SER A 106 20.49 -8.17 -3.69
C SER A 106 21.33 -8.47 -2.45
N TYR A 107 22.65 -8.34 -2.52
CA TYR A 107 23.52 -8.56 -1.36
C TYR A 107 23.43 -7.45 -0.32
N THR A 108 23.11 -6.23 -0.72
CA THR A 108 23.04 -5.09 0.21
C THR A 108 21.67 -4.91 0.86
N MET A 109 20.70 -5.80 0.63
CA MET A 109 19.31 -5.57 1.05
C MET A 109 19.02 -5.88 2.52
N ASN A 110 19.77 -6.82 3.11
CA ASN A 110 19.50 -7.34 4.46
C ASN A 110 20.62 -7.09 5.47
N MET A 111 21.88 -6.97 5.01
CA MET A 111 23.06 -6.95 5.86
C MET A 111 23.80 -5.61 5.75
N GLU A 112 23.89 -4.89 6.87
CA GLU A 112 24.58 -3.59 6.94
C GLU A 112 26.07 -3.71 6.58
N GLU A 113 26.76 -4.74 7.08
CA GLU A 113 28.18 -4.99 6.78
C GLU A 113 28.44 -5.16 5.26
N PHE A 114 27.50 -5.76 4.54
CA PHE A 114 27.60 -5.93 3.09
C PHE A 114 27.38 -4.61 2.35
N ALA A 115 26.44 -3.80 2.83
CA ALA A 115 26.21 -2.46 2.32
C ALA A 115 27.43 -1.55 2.56
N GLU A 116 28.06 -1.62 3.74
CA GLU A 116 29.30 -0.89 4.06
C GLU A 116 30.41 -1.26 3.08
N ARG A 117 30.63 -2.56 2.86
CA ARG A 117 31.66 -3.01 1.91
C ARG A 117 31.39 -2.53 0.50
N ALA A 118 30.14 -2.60 0.04
CA ALA A 118 29.77 -2.12 -1.28
C ALA A 118 29.99 -0.60 -1.42
N ALA A 119 29.44 0.19 -0.48
CA ALA A 119 29.43 1.66 -0.55
C ALA A 119 30.78 2.31 -0.26
N LEU A 120 31.56 1.77 0.68
CA LEU A 120 32.77 2.41 1.20
C LEU A 120 34.07 1.81 0.64
N HIS A 121 34.04 0.57 0.13
CA HIS A 121 35.25 -0.14 -0.27
C HIS A 121 35.27 -0.60 -1.74
N ALA A 122 34.11 -0.69 -2.42
CA ALA A 122 34.02 -1.25 -3.77
C ALA A 122 33.59 -0.26 -4.87
N ASP A 123 33.50 1.04 -4.56
CA ASP A 123 33.17 2.12 -5.51
C ASP A 123 31.91 1.85 -6.36
N VAL A 124 30.89 1.24 -5.76
CA VAL A 124 29.66 0.86 -6.49
C VAL A 124 28.74 2.06 -6.76
N ILE A 125 28.84 3.14 -5.97
CA ILE A 125 27.90 4.27 -6.05
C ILE A 125 28.01 5.01 -7.39
N PRO A 126 29.20 5.44 -7.86
CA PRO A 126 29.30 6.18 -9.11
C PRO A 126 28.71 5.47 -10.35
N PRO A 127 29.00 4.18 -10.64
CA PRO A 127 28.38 3.49 -11.77
C PRO A 127 26.86 3.32 -11.61
N LEU A 128 26.35 3.11 -10.40
CA LEU A 128 24.90 3.07 -10.14
C LEU A 128 24.24 4.42 -10.39
N VAL A 129 24.90 5.54 -10.05
CA VAL A 129 24.40 6.89 -10.33
C VAL A 129 24.34 7.17 -11.83
N GLU A 130 25.31 6.71 -12.63
CA GLU A 130 25.22 6.81 -14.09
C GLU A 130 24.04 6.00 -14.67
N LEU A 131 23.75 4.83 -14.12
CA LEU A 131 22.56 4.08 -14.50
C LEU A 131 21.28 4.83 -14.10
N LEU A 132 21.23 5.39 -12.89
CA LEU A 132 20.10 6.20 -12.40
C LEU A 132 19.81 7.40 -13.30
N ARG A 133 20.85 8.06 -13.85
CA ARG A 133 20.74 9.14 -14.84
C ARG A 133 20.10 8.72 -16.17
N GLY A 134 19.84 7.42 -16.38
CA GLY A 134 19.26 6.92 -17.63
C GLY A 134 20.27 6.88 -18.77
N ARG A 135 21.56 6.64 -18.48
CA ARG A 135 22.59 6.44 -19.52
C ARG A 135 22.35 5.21 -20.40
N LEU A 136 21.60 4.24 -19.88
CA LEU A 136 21.09 3.08 -20.59
C LEU A 136 19.57 3.21 -20.76
N THR A 137 18.77 2.34 -20.15
CA THR A 137 17.31 2.38 -20.25
C THR A 137 16.64 2.39 -18.88
N TRP A 138 15.32 2.53 -18.88
CA TRP A 138 14.49 2.48 -17.67
C TRP A 138 14.62 1.16 -16.89
N VAL A 139 14.99 0.06 -17.58
CA VAL A 139 15.23 -1.25 -16.97
C VAL A 139 16.43 -1.22 -16.04
N GLU A 140 17.52 -0.56 -16.46
CA GLU A 140 18.71 -0.38 -15.61
C GLU A 140 18.50 0.70 -14.56
N GLN A 141 17.74 1.77 -14.85
CA GLN A 141 17.35 2.76 -13.82
C GLN A 141 16.61 2.10 -12.66
N ARG A 142 15.71 1.15 -12.94
CA ARG A 142 14.93 0.41 -11.95
C ARG A 142 15.81 -0.37 -10.97
N VAL A 143 16.79 -1.11 -11.45
CA VAL A 143 17.70 -1.86 -10.56
C VAL A 143 18.72 -0.95 -9.87
N ALA A 144 19.13 0.13 -10.52
CA ALA A 144 20.04 1.11 -9.93
C ALA A 144 19.39 1.85 -8.74
N VAL A 145 18.15 2.33 -8.89
CA VAL A 145 17.43 3.00 -7.81
C VAL A 145 17.16 2.05 -6.63
N ARG A 146 16.88 0.77 -6.91
CA ARG A 146 16.75 -0.27 -5.88
C ARG A 146 18.04 -0.46 -5.08
N ALA A 147 19.17 -0.64 -5.78
CA ALA A 147 20.46 -0.84 -5.14
C ALA A 147 20.87 0.38 -4.30
N LEU A 148 20.70 1.60 -4.84
CA LEU A 148 20.96 2.84 -4.11
C LEU A 148 20.01 3.00 -2.91
N GLY A 149 18.74 2.59 -3.02
CA GLY A 149 17.77 2.55 -1.92
C GLY A 149 18.22 1.67 -0.76
N HIS A 150 18.68 0.45 -1.05
CA HIS A 150 19.21 -0.45 -0.02
C HIS A 150 20.45 0.14 0.65
N LEU A 151 21.39 0.67 -0.14
CA LEU A 151 22.57 1.36 0.41
C LEU A 151 22.20 2.61 1.21
N ALA A 152 21.11 3.32 0.90
CA ALA A 152 20.69 4.49 1.64
C ALA A 152 19.94 4.16 2.95
N THR A 153 19.54 2.90 3.14
CA THR A 153 18.70 2.50 4.29
C THR A 153 19.50 2.43 5.59
N TYR A 154 20.80 2.15 5.51
CA TYR A 154 21.66 2.02 6.70
C TYR A 154 22.29 3.36 7.11
N PRO A 155 22.35 3.67 8.42
CA PRO A 155 23.00 4.88 8.92
C PRO A 155 24.49 4.97 8.57
N SER A 156 25.20 3.84 8.51
CA SER A 156 26.63 3.74 8.18
C SER A 156 26.95 4.16 6.75
N THR A 157 26.09 3.79 5.79
CA THR A 157 26.31 4.00 4.35
C THR A 157 25.60 5.23 3.80
N PHE A 158 24.54 5.71 4.47
CA PHE A 158 23.79 6.89 4.04
C PHE A 158 24.68 8.13 3.76
N PRO A 159 25.70 8.49 4.57
CA PRO A 159 26.56 9.64 4.28
C PRO A 159 27.27 9.53 2.93
N ALA A 160 27.70 8.33 2.52
CA ALA A 160 28.33 8.12 1.22
C ALA A 160 27.32 8.40 0.09
N ILE A 161 26.10 7.90 0.21
CA ILE A 161 25.01 8.16 -0.75
C ILE A 161 24.67 9.66 -0.79
N ALA A 162 24.49 10.30 0.37
CA ALA A 162 24.13 11.70 0.48
C ALA A 162 25.21 12.65 -0.05
N SER A 163 26.50 12.24 -0.01
CA SER A 163 27.60 13.02 -0.57
C SER A 163 27.50 13.20 -2.09
N HIS A 164 26.82 12.27 -2.79
CA HIS A 164 26.45 12.42 -4.18
C HIS A 164 25.18 13.26 -4.30
N GLY A 165 25.34 14.58 -4.24
CA GLY A 165 24.23 15.54 -4.12
C GLY A 165 23.14 15.50 -5.21
N GLU A 166 23.39 14.82 -6.34
CA GLU A 166 22.40 14.65 -7.41
C GLU A 166 21.44 13.47 -7.19
N ILE A 167 21.75 12.51 -6.31
CA ILE A 167 20.95 11.29 -6.14
C ILE A 167 19.52 11.64 -5.75
N LEU A 168 19.34 12.58 -4.81
CA LEU A 168 18.02 13.01 -4.36
C LEU A 168 17.20 13.62 -5.52
N GLU A 169 17.80 14.53 -6.28
CA GLU A 169 17.12 15.22 -7.38
C GLU A 169 16.77 14.25 -8.52
N LEU A 170 17.70 13.34 -8.88
CA LEU A 170 17.43 12.27 -9.86
C LEU A 170 16.30 11.35 -9.40
N SER A 171 16.26 11.01 -8.11
CA SER A 171 15.20 10.16 -7.54
C SER A 171 13.85 10.84 -7.58
N ILE A 172 13.78 12.14 -7.26
CA ILE A 172 12.55 12.95 -7.37
C ILE A 172 12.06 12.99 -8.83
N GLN A 173 12.97 13.29 -9.77
CA GLN A 173 12.63 13.31 -11.20
C GLN A 173 12.13 11.96 -11.68
N LEU A 174 12.79 10.87 -11.27
CA LEU A 174 12.41 9.52 -11.65
C LEU A 174 11.05 9.12 -11.06
N ALA A 175 10.77 9.44 -9.78
CA ALA A 175 9.46 9.21 -9.17
C ALA A 175 8.34 9.96 -9.92
N MET A 176 8.60 11.17 -10.41
CA MET A 176 7.64 11.99 -11.15
C MET A 176 7.43 11.56 -12.60
N SER A 177 8.38 10.84 -13.21
CA SER A 177 8.38 10.56 -14.67
C SER A 177 8.42 9.08 -15.03
N SER A 178 8.65 8.17 -14.08
CA SER A 178 8.82 6.73 -14.32
C SER A 178 7.68 6.12 -15.15
N LEU A 179 6.42 6.40 -14.80
CA LEU A 179 5.27 5.88 -15.53
C LEU A 179 5.24 6.40 -16.97
N GLU A 180 5.55 7.69 -17.18
CA GLU A 180 5.63 8.29 -18.52
C GLU A 180 6.78 7.70 -19.34
N ILE A 181 7.95 7.48 -18.71
CA ILE A 181 9.13 6.88 -19.34
C ILE A 181 8.79 5.47 -19.83
N VAL A 182 8.30 4.59 -18.94
CA VAL A 182 7.98 3.20 -19.32
C VAL A 182 6.86 3.16 -20.36
N TYR A 183 5.86 4.05 -20.25
CA TYR A 183 4.79 4.13 -21.22
C TYR A 183 5.32 4.44 -22.62
N THR A 184 6.08 5.53 -22.76
CA THR A 184 6.54 6.03 -24.05
C THR A 184 7.65 5.17 -24.67
N HIS A 185 8.51 4.55 -23.84
CA HIS A 185 9.65 3.79 -24.32
C HIS A 185 9.36 2.30 -24.52
N PHE A 186 8.30 1.76 -23.91
CA PHE A 186 8.00 0.32 -23.97
C PHE A 186 6.51 0.02 -24.20
N TYR A 187 5.62 0.60 -23.40
CA TYR A 187 4.20 0.21 -23.41
C TYR A 187 3.49 0.61 -24.71
N GLN A 188 3.72 1.84 -25.18
CA GLN A 188 2.99 2.45 -26.28
C GLN A 188 3.28 1.80 -27.64
N PHE A 189 4.52 1.36 -27.89
CA PHE A 189 4.96 0.87 -29.20
C PHE A 189 5.25 -0.63 -29.14
N VAL A 190 4.20 -1.45 -29.23
CA VAL A 190 4.31 -2.91 -29.11
C VAL A 190 5.32 -3.48 -30.12
N ASP A 191 5.26 -3.02 -31.37
CA ASP A 191 6.13 -3.50 -32.46
C ASP A 191 7.60 -3.03 -32.36
N ARG A 192 7.92 -2.15 -31.40
CA ARG A 192 9.27 -1.55 -31.23
C ARG A 192 9.90 -1.89 -29.89
N ARG A 193 9.32 -2.82 -29.13
CA ARG A 193 9.87 -3.28 -27.86
C ARG A 193 11.24 -3.92 -28.09
N LEU A 194 12.22 -3.53 -27.29
CA LEU A 194 13.54 -4.13 -27.34
C LEU A 194 13.44 -5.58 -26.83
N SER A 195 13.98 -6.54 -27.59
CA SER A 195 13.89 -7.96 -27.26
C SER A 195 14.41 -8.26 -25.85
N TYR A 196 15.52 -7.64 -25.46
CA TYR A 196 16.11 -7.85 -24.15
C TYR A 196 15.24 -7.33 -22.99
N HIS A 197 14.40 -6.31 -23.23
CA HIS A 197 13.40 -5.88 -22.24
C HIS A 197 12.32 -6.95 -22.10
N CYS A 198 11.79 -7.45 -23.21
CA CYS A 198 10.79 -8.52 -23.20
C CYS A 198 11.31 -9.79 -22.51
N ASP A 199 12.55 -10.18 -22.81
CA ASP A 199 13.22 -11.35 -22.24
C ASP A 199 13.41 -11.20 -20.73
N LEU A 200 13.83 -10.02 -20.25
CA LEU A 200 13.95 -9.74 -18.82
C LEU A 200 12.60 -9.73 -18.09
N LEU A 201 11.56 -9.16 -18.72
CA LEU A 201 10.21 -9.08 -18.13
C LEU A 201 9.52 -10.44 -18.03
N THR A 202 9.71 -11.30 -19.03
CA THR A 202 8.91 -12.51 -19.23
C THR A 202 9.70 -13.81 -19.14
N ARG A 203 11.02 -13.72 -18.94
CA ARG A 203 11.96 -14.86 -19.00
C ARG A 203 11.88 -15.61 -20.34
N GLY A 204 11.60 -14.89 -21.43
CA GLY A 204 11.51 -15.42 -22.79
C GLY A 204 10.26 -16.26 -23.10
N MET A 205 9.26 -16.28 -22.21
CA MET A 205 8.02 -17.08 -22.39
C MET A 205 6.76 -16.21 -22.58
N GLY A 206 6.92 -14.92 -22.85
CA GLY A 206 5.81 -13.96 -22.89
C GLY A 206 5.13 -13.80 -24.24
N GLY A 207 3.93 -13.21 -24.20
CA GLY A 207 3.27 -12.55 -25.32
C GLY A 207 2.92 -11.11 -24.96
N VAL A 208 2.42 -10.34 -25.93
CA VAL A 208 2.18 -8.88 -25.81
C VAL A 208 1.41 -8.49 -24.54
N GLU A 209 0.41 -9.26 -24.14
CA GLU A 209 -0.38 -9.01 -22.92
C GLU A 209 0.45 -9.20 -21.65
N MET A 210 1.21 -10.30 -21.55
CA MET A 210 2.08 -10.58 -20.40
C MET A 210 3.18 -9.53 -20.29
N GLU A 211 3.81 -9.16 -21.41
CA GLU A 211 4.80 -8.08 -21.47
C GLU A 211 4.22 -6.75 -20.98
N SER A 212 3.01 -6.39 -21.43
CA SER A 212 2.35 -5.13 -21.06
C SER A 212 2.03 -5.09 -19.56
N ARG A 213 1.51 -6.20 -19.01
CA ARG A 213 1.25 -6.34 -17.57
C ARG A 213 2.52 -6.25 -16.74
N LYS A 214 3.60 -6.93 -17.17
CA LYS A 214 4.89 -6.88 -16.48
C LYS A 214 5.54 -5.50 -16.57
N ALA A 215 5.37 -4.78 -17.68
CA ALA A 215 5.84 -3.41 -17.81
C ALA A 215 5.12 -2.47 -16.85
N GLU A 216 3.80 -2.62 -16.67
CA GLU A 216 3.04 -1.85 -15.67
C GLU A 216 3.54 -2.13 -14.24
N GLU A 217 3.74 -3.41 -13.90
CA GLU A 217 4.33 -3.83 -12.62
C GLU A 217 5.71 -3.19 -12.39
N TRP A 218 6.59 -3.25 -13.37
CA TRP A 218 7.94 -2.69 -13.25
C TRP A 218 7.95 -1.16 -13.23
N ALA A 219 7.01 -0.51 -13.91
CA ALA A 219 6.84 0.95 -13.83
C ALA A 219 6.40 1.38 -12.42
N SER A 220 5.47 0.64 -11.82
CA SER A 220 5.09 0.83 -10.41
C SER A 220 6.31 0.64 -9.48
N GLN A 221 7.05 -0.47 -9.63
CA GLN A 221 8.25 -0.72 -8.83
C GLN A 221 9.29 0.40 -8.99
N LEU A 222 9.53 0.89 -10.21
CA LEU A 222 10.44 2.00 -10.47
C LEU A 222 10.00 3.27 -9.73
N GLN A 223 8.71 3.62 -9.75
CA GLN A 223 8.18 4.76 -8.99
C GLN A 223 8.34 4.57 -7.48
N CYS A 224 7.89 3.42 -6.96
CA CYS A 224 7.89 3.13 -5.52
C CYS A 224 9.30 3.00 -4.95
N TRP A 225 10.25 2.41 -5.66
CA TRP A 225 11.64 2.34 -5.22
C TRP A 225 12.33 3.71 -5.26
N SER A 226 11.96 4.57 -6.22
CA SER A 226 12.40 5.97 -6.21
C SER A 226 11.86 6.70 -4.98
N LEU A 227 10.58 6.52 -4.64
CA LEU A 227 9.98 7.08 -3.43
C LEU A 227 10.63 6.55 -2.16
N GLN A 228 10.97 5.26 -2.10
CA GLN A 228 11.68 4.67 -0.97
C GLN A 228 13.07 5.28 -0.78
N LEU A 229 13.83 5.49 -1.86
CA LEU A 229 15.12 6.17 -1.79
C LEU A 229 14.96 7.63 -1.30
N ILE A 230 13.96 8.37 -1.82
CA ILE A 230 13.65 9.73 -1.31
C ILE A 230 13.28 9.68 0.17
N ASN A 231 12.56 8.64 0.61
CA ASN A 231 12.17 8.46 2.00
C ASN A 231 13.39 8.31 2.92
N CYS A 232 14.46 7.62 2.48
CA CYS A 232 15.73 7.57 3.22
C CYS A 232 16.31 8.99 3.47
N PHE A 233 16.23 9.88 2.48
CA PHE A 233 16.62 11.29 2.65
C PHE A 233 15.65 12.07 3.53
N ALA A 234 14.34 11.82 3.43
CA ALA A 234 13.31 12.53 4.18
C ALA A 234 13.43 12.37 5.70
N PHE A 235 14.05 11.28 6.18
CA PHE A 235 14.39 11.10 7.60
C PHE A 235 15.42 12.11 8.14
N LYS A 236 16.13 12.84 7.26
CA LYS A 236 17.06 13.91 7.66
C LYS A 236 16.47 15.27 7.30
N SER A 237 16.33 16.11 8.32
CA SER A 237 15.68 17.42 8.21
C SER A 237 16.32 18.36 7.19
N GLU A 238 17.61 18.21 6.92
CA GLU A 238 18.38 19.02 5.95
C GLU A 238 17.93 18.83 4.49
N PHE A 239 17.35 17.69 4.14
CA PHE A 239 16.85 17.43 2.77
C PHE A 239 15.39 17.80 2.57
N LEU A 240 14.64 18.05 3.66
CA LEU A 240 13.21 18.41 3.57
C LEU A 240 12.94 19.65 2.72
N PRO A 241 13.75 20.72 2.71
CA PRO A 241 13.51 21.87 1.82
C PRO A 241 13.50 21.49 0.33
N THR A 242 14.34 20.53 -0.08
CA THR A 242 14.38 20.04 -1.46
C THR A 242 13.19 19.12 -1.76
N ILE A 243 12.84 18.24 -0.82
CA ILE A 243 11.73 17.29 -0.96
C ILE A 243 10.37 18.00 -0.92
N CYS A 244 10.23 19.05 -0.11
CA CYS A 244 8.97 19.77 0.07
C CYS A 244 8.70 20.85 -1.00
N LYS A 245 9.44 20.83 -2.12
CA LYS A 245 9.15 21.68 -3.27
C LYS A 245 7.72 21.41 -3.78
N PRO A 246 6.88 22.44 -4.01
CA PRO A 246 5.48 22.25 -4.36
C PRO A 246 5.25 21.36 -5.58
N GLU A 247 6.13 21.43 -6.59
CA GLU A 247 5.99 20.70 -7.86
C GLU A 247 6.02 19.17 -7.67
N PHE A 248 6.75 18.70 -6.66
CA PHE A 248 6.83 17.30 -6.29
C PHE A 248 5.79 16.95 -5.23
N LEU A 249 5.69 17.77 -4.18
CA LEU A 249 4.86 17.49 -3.00
C LEU A 249 3.39 17.26 -3.35
N VAL A 250 2.81 18.07 -4.25
CA VAL A 250 1.39 17.94 -4.65
C VAL A 250 1.08 16.68 -5.44
N LYS A 251 2.09 16.02 -6.02
CA LYS A 251 1.91 14.78 -6.80
C LYS A 251 1.94 13.53 -5.93
N LEU A 252 2.51 13.59 -4.73
CA LEU A 252 2.68 12.43 -3.86
C LEU A 252 1.38 11.64 -3.62
N PRO A 253 0.22 12.26 -3.36
CA PRO A 253 -1.00 11.47 -3.14
C PRO A 253 -1.43 10.64 -4.34
N GLY A 254 -1.09 11.08 -5.56
CA GLY A 254 -1.38 10.35 -6.80
C GLY A 254 -0.38 9.23 -7.12
N MET A 255 0.77 9.18 -6.44
CA MET A 255 1.77 8.13 -6.60
C MET A 255 1.42 6.94 -5.70
N TRP A 256 0.34 6.23 -6.01
CA TRP A 256 -0.23 5.21 -5.13
C TRP A 256 0.27 3.78 -5.39
N GLY A 257 1.12 3.56 -6.39
CA GLY A 257 1.73 2.26 -6.68
C GLY A 257 0.85 1.26 -7.43
N GLY A 258 -0.45 1.52 -7.58
CA GLY A 258 -1.36 0.59 -8.26
C GLY A 258 -1.66 -0.66 -7.43
N LEU A 259 -2.51 -1.54 -7.95
CA LEU A 259 -2.87 -2.79 -7.26
C LEU A 259 -1.75 -3.84 -7.25
N VAL A 260 -0.71 -3.67 -8.06
CA VAL A 260 0.32 -4.72 -8.27
C VAL A 260 1.45 -4.64 -7.24
N ASN A 261 1.51 -3.56 -6.44
CA ASN A 261 2.62 -3.31 -5.50
C ASN A 261 2.13 -3.15 -4.05
N GLU A 262 1.50 -4.21 -3.54
CA GLU A 262 0.84 -4.27 -2.22
C GLU A 262 1.79 -3.92 -1.05
N ASN A 263 3.09 -4.17 -1.20
CA ASN A 263 4.08 -3.99 -0.11
C ASN A 263 4.64 -2.57 -0.01
N SER A 264 4.27 -1.64 -0.88
CA SER A 264 4.80 -0.28 -0.86
C SER A 264 3.78 0.74 -0.38
N PRO A 265 4.07 1.53 0.67
CA PRO A 265 3.24 2.66 1.06
C PRO A 265 3.35 3.84 0.08
N ALA A 266 4.17 3.71 -0.97
CA ALA A 266 4.29 4.66 -2.07
C ALA A 266 4.32 6.14 -1.60
N GLY A 267 3.55 7.02 -2.23
CA GLY A 267 3.55 8.44 -1.92
C GLY A 267 3.00 8.78 -0.52
N ILE A 268 2.05 7.99 0.02
CA ILE A 268 1.53 8.20 1.37
C ILE A 268 2.58 7.90 2.44
N GLY A 269 3.44 6.90 2.20
CA GLY A 269 4.57 6.60 3.06
C GLY A 269 5.55 7.76 3.19
N LEU A 270 5.91 8.37 2.06
CA LEU A 270 6.78 9.55 2.06
C LEU A 270 6.11 10.76 2.73
N LEU A 271 4.82 11.00 2.47
CA LEU A 271 4.06 12.05 3.16
C LEU A 271 4.04 11.87 4.67
N ARG A 272 3.92 10.63 5.15
CA ARG A 272 4.01 10.32 6.57
C ARG A 272 5.36 10.72 7.15
N THR A 273 6.46 10.35 6.51
CA THR A 273 7.81 10.76 6.97
C THR A 273 7.98 12.27 6.97
N ILE A 274 7.48 12.97 5.94
CA ILE A 274 7.51 14.45 5.87
C ILE A 274 6.71 15.06 7.03
N CYS A 275 5.48 14.61 7.26
CA CYS A 275 4.61 15.11 8.33
C CYS A 275 5.13 14.79 9.74
N HIS A 276 5.90 13.72 9.90
CA HIS A 276 6.55 13.40 11.17
C HIS A 276 7.47 14.55 11.62
N HIS A 277 8.21 15.16 10.68
CA HIS A 277 9.07 16.29 10.95
C HIS A 277 8.32 17.63 10.99
N LYS A 278 8.60 18.45 12.01
CA LYS A 278 8.03 19.81 12.15
C LYS A 278 8.27 20.70 10.91
N LEU A 279 9.44 20.58 10.26
CA LEU A 279 9.76 21.34 9.05
C LEU A 279 8.91 20.93 7.83
N GLY A 280 8.44 19.69 7.77
CA GLY A 280 7.61 19.19 6.66
C GLY A 280 6.13 19.50 6.81
N ARG A 281 5.63 19.67 8.04
CA ARG A 281 4.20 19.97 8.33
C ARG A 281 3.73 21.28 7.69
N GLY A 282 4.54 22.33 7.75
CA GLY A 282 4.20 23.64 7.17
C GLY A 282 3.95 23.60 5.65
N PRO A 283 4.88 23.05 4.85
CA PRO A 283 4.69 22.82 3.42
C PRO A 283 3.47 21.97 3.08
N VAL A 284 3.27 20.84 3.76
CA VAL A 284 2.11 19.96 3.54
C VAL A 284 0.79 20.68 3.85
N ALA A 285 0.71 21.35 5.00
CA ALA A 285 -0.46 22.12 5.40
C ALA A 285 -0.80 23.29 4.45
N SER A 286 0.18 23.75 3.68
CA SER A 286 0.00 24.83 2.70
C SER A 286 -0.53 24.34 1.35
N CYS A 287 -0.74 23.01 1.19
CA CYS A 287 -1.24 22.39 -0.03
C CYS A 287 -2.64 21.77 0.20
N PRO A 288 -3.74 22.50 -0.07
CA PRO A 288 -5.09 22.04 0.28
C PRO A 288 -5.53 20.73 -0.40
N GLY A 289 -4.98 20.42 -1.58
CA GLY A 289 -5.24 19.16 -2.30
C GLY A 289 -4.60 17.95 -1.62
N ILE A 290 -3.46 18.11 -0.94
CA ILE A 290 -2.86 17.03 -0.16
C ILE A 290 -3.72 16.71 1.05
N ILE A 291 -4.23 17.73 1.75
CA ILE A 291 -5.12 17.53 2.90
C ILE A 291 -6.40 16.80 2.50
N GLU A 292 -6.97 17.15 1.34
CA GLU A 292 -8.13 16.47 0.79
C GLU A 292 -7.84 15.00 0.45
N ALA A 293 -6.71 14.73 -0.21
CA ALA A 293 -6.30 13.35 -0.50
C ALA A 293 -6.04 12.54 0.78
N LEU A 294 -5.41 13.13 1.81
CA LEU A 294 -5.23 12.50 3.12
C LEU A 294 -6.59 12.17 3.77
N CYS A 295 -7.57 13.06 3.67
CA CYS A 295 -8.93 12.83 4.20
C CYS A 295 -9.67 11.71 3.44
N ASN A 296 -9.41 11.55 2.14
CA ASN A 296 -10.00 10.49 1.33
C ASN A 296 -9.34 9.14 1.64
N ILE A 297 -8.00 9.08 1.64
CA ILE A 297 -7.24 7.87 1.99
C ILE A 297 -7.61 7.41 3.41
N ALA A 298 -7.65 8.32 4.39
CA ALA A 298 -8.00 8.01 5.77
C ALA A 298 -9.42 7.41 5.94
N ARG A 299 -10.34 7.65 4.98
CA ARG A 299 -11.70 7.11 4.99
C ARG A 299 -11.92 5.99 3.98
N SER A 300 -10.89 5.55 3.27
CA SER A 300 -10.98 4.51 2.24
C SER A 300 -10.60 3.13 2.79
N SER A 301 -10.73 2.08 1.97
CA SER A 301 -10.21 0.74 2.25
C SER A 301 -8.74 0.54 1.83
N ASP A 302 -7.95 1.61 1.83
CA ASP A 302 -6.51 1.54 1.55
C ASP A 302 -5.78 0.88 2.74
N ASP A 303 -4.88 -0.08 2.46
CA ASP A 303 -4.10 -0.76 3.51
C ASP A 303 -3.24 0.21 4.33
N TRP A 304 -2.91 1.37 3.76
CA TRP A 304 -2.15 2.44 4.39
C TRP A 304 -3.03 3.53 5.01
N GLN A 305 -4.32 3.26 5.25
CA GLN A 305 -5.29 4.17 5.89
C GLN A 305 -4.71 4.84 7.15
N TYR A 306 -4.04 4.08 8.02
CA TYR A 306 -3.46 4.57 9.27
C TYR A 306 -2.37 5.64 9.03
N MET A 307 -1.61 5.55 7.94
CA MET A 307 -0.56 6.52 7.62
C MET A 307 -1.16 7.89 7.30
N ALA A 308 -2.32 7.93 6.63
CA ALA A 308 -3.04 9.16 6.38
C ALA A 308 -3.63 9.75 7.66
N ILE A 309 -4.15 8.90 8.57
CA ILE A 309 -4.63 9.33 9.90
C ILE A 309 -3.48 9.94 10.69
N ASP A 310 -2.32 9.28 10.78
CA ASP A 310 -1.12 9.80 11.45
C ASP A 310 -0.73 11.20 10.92
N CYS A 311 -0.73 11.38 9.60
CA CYS A 311 -0.45 12.67 8.98
C CYS A 311 -1.42 13.76 9.46
N LEU A 312 -2.73 13.49 9.40
CA LEU A 312 -3.76 14.45 9.80
C LEU A 312 -3.63 14.81 11.29
N LEU A 313 -3.37 13.82 12.16
CA LEU A 313 -3.17 14.06 13.59
C LEU A 313 -1.93 14.94 13.85
N TRP A 314 -0.79 14.64 13.23
CA TRP A 314 0.43 15.45 13.42
C TRP A 314 0.30 16.87 12.90
N LEU A 315 -0.46 17.08 11.82
CA LEU A 315 -0.76 18.42 11.29
C LEU A 315 -1.67 19.22 12.23
N LEU A 316 -2.66 18.58 12.86
CA LEU A 316 -3.53 19.22 13.86
C LEU A 316 -2.80 19.54 15.16
N GLN A 317 -1.86 18.69 15.57
CA GLN A 317 -1.05 18.90 16.78
C GLN A 317 0.00 20.01 16.61
N ASP A 318 0.35 20.40 15.38
CA ASP A 318 1.27 21.51 15.13
C ASP A 318 0.51 22.84 15.04
N PRO A 319 0.68 23.79 15.97
CA PRO A 319 -0.05 25.06 15.96
C PRO A 319 0.14 25.87 14.68
N SER A 320 1.28 25.72 13.99
CA SER A 320 1.59 26.45 12.76
C SER A 320 0.86 25.90 11.52
N ALA A 321 0.49 24.61 11.57
CA ALA A 321 -0.21 23.90 10.51
C ALA A 321 -1.73 23.78 10.78
N CYS A 322 -2.11 23.57 12.04
CA CYS A 322 -3.46 23.28 12.49
C CYS A 322 -4.52 24.21 11.88
N ASN A 323 -4.31 25.52 11.99
CA ASN A 323 -5.26 26.53 11.48
C ASN A 323 -5.52 26.43 9.97
N LYS A 324 -4.59 25.88 9.19
CA LYS A 324 -4.74 25.72 7.74
C LYS A 324 -5.50 24.45 7.36
N VAL A 325 -5.48 23.45 8.24
CA VAL A 325 -5.98 22.10 7.92
C VAL A 325 -7.25 21.73 8.69
N ILE A 326 -7.52 22.39 9.82
CA ILE A 326 -8.53 21.96 10.80
C ILE A 326 -9.93 21.79 10.20
N ASP A 327 -10.41 22.76 9.41
CA ASP A 327 -11.74 22.70 8.82
C ASP A 327 -11.90 21.58 7.77
N LYS A 328 -10.80 21.14 7.16
CA LYS A 328 -10.82 20.00 6.22
C LYS A 328 -10.60 18.66 6.92
N ALA A 329 -9.68 18.60 7.88
CA ALA A 329 -9.26 17.37 8.54
C ALA A 329 -10.30 16.85 9.56
N VAL A 330 -10.93 17.76 10.31
CA VAL A 330 -11.84 17.38 11.39
C VAL A 330 -13.04 16.55 10.92
N PRO A 331 -13.77 16.91 9.83
CA PRO A 331 -14.87 16.08 9.36
C PRO A 331 -14.46 14.63 9.10
N ALA A 332 -13.31 14.41 8.47
CA ALA A 332 -12.82 13.06 8.18
C ALA A 332 -12.42 12.29 9.44
N LEU A 333 -11.74 12.95 10.39
CA LEU A 333 -11.33 12.34 11.66
C LEU A 333 -12.52 12.02 12.57
N VAL A 334 -13.56 12.85 12.55
CA VAL A 334 -14.81 12.61 13.29
C VAL A 334 -15.47 11.30 12.83
N ASP A 335 -15.47 11.03 11.52
CA ASP A 335 -16.03 9.78 10.98
C ASP A 335 -15.26 8.52 11.45
N LEU A 336 -14.00 8.70 11.86
CA LEU A 336 -13.07 7.64 12.28
C LEU A 336 -12.93 7.53 13.81
N ALA A 337 -13.58 8.42 14.58
CA ALA A 337 -13.41 8.53 16.03
C ALA A 337 -13.90 7.29 16.83
N GLU A 338 -14.70 6.44 16.20
CA GLU A 338 -15.24 5.21 16.80
C GLU A 338 -14.40 3.96 16.48
N ILE A 339 -13.28 4.08 15.74
CA ILE A 339 -12.36 2.97 15.48
C ILE A 339 -11.73 2.47 16.79
N THR A 340 -11.83 1.16 17.05
CA THR A 340 -11.18 0.52 18.21
C THR A 340 -9.74 0.12 17.90
N THR A 341 -9.55 -0.70 16.87
CA THR A 341 -8.26 -1.27 16.47
C THR A 341 -8.13 -1.23 14.96
N LEU A 342 -7.02 -0.69 14.45
CA LEU A 342 -6.68 -0.67 13.02
C LEU A 342 -5.26 -1.24 12.84
N GLY A 343 -5.16 -2.46 12.31
CA GLY A 343 -3.90 -3.20 12.29
C GLY A 343 -3.33 -3.39 13.70
N GLU A 344 -2.08 -2.98 13.91
CA GLU A 344 -1.42 -3.02 15.24
C GLU A 344 -1.81 -1.85 16.16
N GLN A 345 -2.46 -0.80 15.63
CA GLN A 345 -2.83 0.39 16.42
C GLN A 345 -4.09 0.13 17.25
N LYS A 346 -3.92 0.01 18.57
CA LYS A 346 -5.02 -0.08 19.54
C LYS A 346 -5.45 1.32 20.00
N LYS A 347 -6.76 1.49 20.27
CA LYS A 347 -7.35 2.75 20.79
C LYS A 347 -7.13 3.96 19.86
N LEU A 348 -7.13 3.73 18.54
CA LEU A 348 -6.95 4.79 17.55
C LEU A 348 -8.04 5.87 17.66
N GLY A 349 -9.30 5.47 17.81
CA GLY A 349 -10.42 6.39 17.99
C GLY A 349 -10.27 7.29 19.23
N ASP A 350 -9.73 6.77 20.34
CA ASP A 350 -9.44 7.58 21.53
C ASP A 350 -8.34 8.61 21.26
N SER A 351 -7.29 8.21 20.53
CA SER A 351 -6.20 9.10 20.14
C SER A 351 -6.71 10.24 19.25
N ILE A 352 -7.59 9.93 18.29
CA ILE A 352 -8.26 10.92 17.44
C ILE A 352 -9.06 11.91 18.31
N VAL A 353 -9.91 11.41 19.21
CA VAL A 353 -10.74 12.27 20.07
C VAL A 353 -9.89 13.17 20.96
N ASN A 354 -8.79 12.68 21.52
CA ASN A 354 -7.89 13.47 22.35
C ASN A 354 -7.30 14.66 21.56
N VAL A 355 -6.80 14.42 20.34
CA VAL A 355 -6.26 15.49 19.48
C VAL A 355 -7.34 16.52 19.11
N LEU A 356 -8.56 16.06 18.79
CA LEU A 356 -9.68 16.95 18.50
C LEU A 356 -10.06 17.82 19.72
N GLN A 357 -10.01 17.25 20.92
CA GLN A 357 -10.25 17.98 22.17
C GLN A 357 -9.18 19.06 22.43
N GLU A 358 -7.90 18.73 22.23
CA GLU A 358 -6.78 19.67 22.35
C GLU A 358 -6.91 20.85 21.37
N CYS A 359 -7.42 20.61 20.16
CA CYS A 359 -7.66 21.65 19.16
C CYS A 359 -8.66 22.71 19.65
N ILE A 360 -9.70 22.33 20.39
CA ILE A 360 -10.64 23.30 20.99
C ILE A 360 -10.00 24.02 22.18
N GLN A 361 -9.30 23.30 23.06
CA GLN A 361 -8.75 23.87 24.29
C GLN A 361 -7.64 24.90 24.04
N SER A 362 -6.81 24.69 23.02
CA SER A 362 -5.71 25.57 22.65
C SER A 362 -6.13 26.95 22.08
N GLN A 363 -7.41 27.15 21.79
CA GLN A 363 -7.96 28.40 21.24
C GLN A 363 -8.14 29.53 22.28
N GLY A 364 -8.01 29.24 23.58
CA GLY A 364 -8.16 30.24 24.63
C GLY A 364 -7.14 31.40 24.60
N THR A 365 -6.12 31.35 23.74
CA THR A 365 -4.95 32.26 23.79
C THR A 365 -4.51 32.88 22.44
N GLY A 366 -5.19 32.65 21.31
CA GLY A 366 -4.71 33.12 19.99
C GLY A 366 -5.78 33.37 18.92
N ARG A 367 -5.47 34.27 17.96
CA ARG A 367 -6.42 35.10 17.17
C ARG A 367 -7.01 34.51 15.86
N ASN A 368 -7.09 33.18 15.67
CA ASN A 368 -7.67 32.59 14.45
C ASN A 368 -8.78 31.56 14.76
N SER A 369 -10.01 31.87 14.31
CA SER A 369 -11.24 31.17 14.68
C SER A 369 -11.45 29.87 13.89
N ILE A 370 -11.44 28.72 14.59
CA ILE A 370 -12.08 27.48 14.11
C ILE A 370 -13.51 27.80 13.66
N SER A 371 -13.95 27.28 12.52
CA SER A 371 -15.33 27.51 12.06
C SER A 371 -16.35 26.93 13.04
N ASN A 372 -17.52 27.55 13.16
CA ASN A 372 -18.57 27.08 14.07
C ASN A 372 -18.98 25.63 13.77
N ARG A 373 -19.07 25.28 12.48
CA ARG A 373 -19.36 23.91 12.03
C ARG A 373 -18.33 22.92 12.56
N THR A 374 -17.05 23.25 12.51
CA THR A 374 -15.98 22.37 13.01
C THR A 374 -16.05 22.21 14.53
N LYS A 375 -16.38 23.26 15.27
CA LYS A 375 -16.61 23.18 16.72
C LYS A 375 -17.77 22.25 17.06
N GLU A 376 -18.91 22.43 16.38
CA GLU A 376 -20.11 21.59 16.55
C GLU A 376 -19.80 20.10 16.30
N LEU A 377 -19.00 19.79 15.26
CA LEU A 377 -18.59 18.42 14.96
C LEU A 377 -17.74 17.79 16.07
N ILE A 378 -16.77 18.54 16.61
CA ILE A 378 -15.93 18.05 17.71
C ILE A 378 -16.75 17.88 18.99
N GLU A 379 -17.59 18.86 19.32
CA GLU A 379 -18.48 18.79 20.49
C GLU A 379 -19.44 17.60 20.41
N ALA A 380 -19.98 17.29 19.22
CA ALA A 380 -20.82 16.12 19.00
C ALA A 380 -20.08 14.80 19.28
N VAL A 381 -18.82 14.68 18.86
CA VAL A 381 -18.01 13.47 19.15
C VAL A 381 -17.68 13.36 20.64
N LEU A 382 -17.33 14.47 21.30
CA LEU A 382 -17.08 14.49 22.73
C LEU A 382 -18.33 14.12 23.53
N SER A 383 -19.50 14.64 23.12
CA SER A 383 -20.80 14.28 23.68
C SER A 383 -21.09 12.79 23.50
N CYS A 384 -20.81 12.21 22.32
CA CYS A 384 -20.95 10.78 22.06
C CYS A 384 -20.08 9.93 23.03
N LYS A 385 -18.82 10.31 23.22
CA LYS A 385 -17.91 9.63 24.18
C LYS A 385 -18.40 9.76 25.63
N GLN A 386 -18.97 10.91 26.01
CA GLN A 386 -19.57 11.08 27.35
C GLN A 386 -20.81 10.21 27.53
N ARG A 387 -21.70 10.16 26.52
CA ARG A 387 -22.87 9.27 26.51
C ARG A 387 -22.47 7.81 26.70
N LEU A 388 -21.46 7.35 25.99
CA LEU A 388 -20.93 5.98 26.15
C LEU A 388 -20.48 5.67 27.58
N LYS A 389 -19.87 6.66 28.27
CA LYS A 389 -19.49 6.52 29.69
C LYS A 389 -20.71 6.50 30.60
N TRP A 390 -21.72 7.34 30.35
CA TRP A 390 -22.94 7.41 31.17
C TRP A 390 -23.81 6.16 30.99
N GLU A 391 -23.87 5.61 29.78
CA GLU A 391 -24.57 4.35 29.47
C GLU A 391 -24.02 3.14 30.27
N LYS A 392 -22.81 3.23 30.85
CA LYS A 392 -22.30 2.21 31.80
C LYS A 392 -23.13 2.12 33.08
N ASN A 393 -23.74 3.23 33.49
CA ASN A 393 -24.43 3.36 34.78
C ASN A 393 -25.96 3.36 34.62
N ILE A 394 -26.47 3.18 33.40
CA ILE A 394 -27.91 3.12 33.12
C ILE A 394 -28.40 1.68 33.36
N PRO A 395 -29.56 1.47 34.01
CA PRO A 395 -30.16 0.15 34.16
C PRO A 395 -30.34 -0.55 32.81
N LYS A 396 -30.13 -1.88 32.78
CA LYS A 396 -30.28 -2.68 31.53
C LYS A 396 -31.68 -2.50 30.91
N ASP A 397 -32.73 -2.42 31.72
CA ASP A 397 -34.11 -2.23 31.24
C ASP A 397 -34.31 -0.90 30.50
N ASP A 398 -33.70 0.19 30.99
CA ASP A 398 -33.78 1.50 30.33
C ASP A 398 -33.02 1.49 28.99
N LEU A 399 -31.92 0.74 28.90
CA LEU A 399 -31.20 0.54 27.64
C LEU A 399 -32.05 -0.27 26.66
N HIS A 400 -32.74 -1.31 27.11
CA HIS A 400 -33.66 -2.08 26.28
C HIS A 400 -34.84 -1.23 25.77
N ILE A 401 -35.40 -0.35 26.61
CA ILE A 401 -36.45 0.60 26.19
C ILE A 401 -35.92 1.52 25.09
N LYS A 402 -34.70 2.05 25.24
CA LYS A 402 -34.07 2.90 24.21
C LYS A 402 -33.82 2.14 22.91
N GLN A 403 -33.36 0.89 22.99
CA GLN A 403 -33.18 0.02 21.83
C GLN A 403 -34.50 -0.24 21.12
N ALA A 404 -35.56 -0.58 21.86
CA ALA A 404 -36.89 -0.79 21.31
C ALA A 404 -37.45 0.48 20.65
N ALA A 405 -37.29 1.64 21.28
CA ALA A 405 -37.68 2.92 20.70
C ALA A 405 -36.92 3.22 19.40
N ALA A 406 -35.60 3.02 19.40
CA ALA A 406 -34.78 3.17 18.19
C ALA A 406 -35.20 2.20 17.08
N LEU A 407 -35.59 0.97 17.42
CA LEU A 407 -36.08 -0.04 16.49
C LEU A 407 -37.40 0.40 15.84
N VAL A 408 -38.36 0.93 16.61
CA VAL A 408 -39.62 1.45 16.07
C VAL A 408 -39.35 2.57 15.07
N VAL A 409 -38.52 3.56 15.43
CA VAL A 409 -38.17 4.68 14.55
C VAL A 409 -37.40 4.19 13.31
N LYS A 410 -36.56 3.16 13.44
CA LYS A 410 -35.91 2.50 12.28
C LYS A 410 -36.94 1.91 11.32
N LEU A 411 -37.96 1.22 11.83
CA LEU A 411 -39.02 0.62 11.01
C LEU A 411 -39.86 1.69 10.30
N GLU A 412 -40.13 2.83 10.95
CA GLU A 412 -40.75 3.99 10.29
C GLU A 412 -39.85 4.50 9.14
N GLY A 413 -38.55 4.63 9.38
CA GLY A 413 -37.57 5.00 8.36
C GLY A 413 -37.55 4.03 7.17
N ASN A 414 -37.61 2.72 7.44
CA ASN A 414 -37.69 1.68 6.42
C ASN A 414 -38.99 1.82 5.60
N SER A 415 -40.13 2.07 6.24
CA SER A 415 -41.42 2.29 5.55
C SER A 415 -41.39 3.51 4.63
N LEU A 416 -40.82 4.63 5.11
CA LEU A 416 -40.61 5.83 4.31
C LEU A 416 -39.64 5.60 3.15
N PHE A 417 -38.59 4.82 3.38
CA PHE A 417 -37.64 4.46 2.33
C PHE A 417 -38.31 3.65 1.22
N SER A 418 -39.06 2.61 1.59
CA SER A 418 -39.78 1.75 0.63
C SER A 418 -40.90 2.49 -0.12
N SER A 419 -41.46 3.56 0.45
CA SER A 419 -42.44 4.42 -0.22
C SER A 419 -41.82 5.53 -1.08
N GLY A 420 -40.49 5.60 -1.17
CA GLY A 420 -39.77 6.59 -1.97
C GLY A 420 -39.56 7.95 -1.29
N ASN A 421 -40.00 8.13 -0.03
CA ASN A 421 -39.81 9.35 0.75
C ASN A 421 -38.41 9.40 1.36
N ILE A 422 -37.38 9.48 0.52
CA ILE A 422 -35.98 9.29 0.91
C ILE A 422 -35.48 10.32 1.93
N SER A 423 -35.87 11.59 1.77
CA SER A 423 -35.46 12.66 2.71
C SER A 423 -36.03 12.45 4.11
N GLU A 424 -37.29 12.02 4.21
CA GLU A 424 -37.93 11.75 5.50
C GLU A 424 -37.35 10.47 6.13
N ALA A 425 -37.06 9.45 5.33
CA ALA A 425 -36.37 8.25 5.78
C ALA A 425 -34.99 8.59 6.39
N ALA A 426 -34.20 9.45 5.75
CA ALA A 426 -32.92 9.92 6.29
C ALA A 426 -33.08 10.65 7.64
N SER A 427 -34.14 11.46 7.77
CA SER A 427 -34.49 12.12 9.04
C SER A 427 -34.83 11.10 10.12
N LYS A 428 -35.63 10.08 9.81
CA LYS A 428 -35.99 9.02 10.74
C LYS A 428 -34.81 8.15 11.16
N TYR A 429 -33.90 7.80 10.26
CA TYR A 429 -32.66 7.12 10.66
C TYR A 429 -31.78 7.99 11.58
N SER A 430 -31.78 9.31 11.38
CA SER A 430 -31.08 10.24 12.26
C SER A 430 -31.70 10.29 13.66
N GLU A 431 -33.03 10.31 13.75
CA GLU A 431 -33.78 10.20 15.01
C GLU A 431 -33.49 8.87 15.71
N ALA A 432 -33.50 7.75 14.97
CA ALA A 432 -33.16 6.43 15.50
C ALA A 432 -31.72 6.37 16.03
N LEU A 433 -30.74 6.98 15.36
CA LEU A 433 -29.35 7.06 15.83
C LEU A 433 -29.19 7.87 17.13
N LEU A 434 -30.03 8.90 17.34
CA LEU A 434 -30.04 9.68 18.57
C LEU A 434 -30.55 8.85 19.76
N LEU A 435 -31.60 8.05 19.55
CA LEU A 435 -32.21 7.17 20.55
C LEU A 435 -31.38 5.91 20.84
N CYS A 436 -30.76 5.35 19.80
CA CYS A 436 -29.99 4.11 19.88
C CYS A 436 -28.81 4.27 20.86
N PRO A 437 -28.66 3.36 21.85
CA PRO A 437 -27.50 3.38 22.74
C PRO A 437 -26.20 3.32 21.94
N VAL A 438 -25.17 4.04 22.38
CA VAL A 438 -23.86 4.08 21.70
C VAL A 438 -23.21 2.70 21.69
N ARG A 439 -23.48 1.88 22.72
CA ARG A 439 -23.01 0.49 22.83
C ARG A 439 -23.64 -0.49 21.83
N SER A 440 -24.82 -0.18 21.28
CA SER A 440 -25.55 -1.02 20.33
C SER A 440 -24.94 -0.94 18.93
N ARG A 441 -23.71 -1.44 18.78
CA ARG A 441 -22.89 -1.26 17.58
C ARG A 441 -23.55 -1.86 16.35
N LYS A 442 -24.11 -3.07 16.44
CA LYS A 442 -24.77 -3.76 15.31
C LYS A 442 -25.91 -2.91 14.73
N GLU A 443 -26.77 -2.38 15.59
CA GLU A 443 -27.88 -1.53 15.20
C GLU A 443 -27.41 -0.20 14.61
N ARG A 444 -26.39 0.43 15.20
CA ARG A 444 -25.81 1.67 14.68
C ARG A 444 -25.17 1.48 13.30
N VAL A 445 -24.49 0.36 13.05
CA VAL A 445 -23.95 0.00 11.74
C VAL A 445 -25.07 0.01 10.69
N VAL A 446 -26.18 -0.67 10.98
CA VAL A 446 -27.33 -0.74 10.06
C VAL A 446 -27.94 0.64 9.82
N LEU A 447 -28.15 1.43 10.89
CA LEU A 447 -28.73 2.77 10.79
C LEU A 447 -27.87 3.72 9.96
N TYR A 448 -26.57 3.78 10.23
CA TYR A 448 -25.64 4.57 9.43
C TYR A 448 -25.61 4.10 7.97
N SER A 449 -25.56 2.78 7.74
CA SER A 449 -25.54 2.24 6.38
C SER A 449 -26.81 2.61 5.62
N ASN A 450 -27.99 2.49 6.24
CA ASN A 450 -29.27 2.83 5.61
C ASN A 450 -29.39 4.34 5.35
N ARG A 451 -28.90 5.18 6.26
CA ARG A 451 -28.85 6.63 6.04
C ARG A 451 -27.87 7.00 4.91
N ALA A 452 -26.74 6.31 4.80
CA ALA A 452 -25.83 6.45 3.65
C ALA A 452 -26.53 6.13 2.32
N GLN A 453 -27.39 5.11 2.29
CA GLN A 453 -28.20 4.81 1.10
C GLN A 453 -29.14 5.96 0.74
N CYS A 454 -29.80 6.57 1.73
CA CYS A 454 -30.63 7.75 1.49
C CYS A 454 -29.79 8.89 0.90
N HIS A 455 -28.61 9.14 1.45
CA HIS A 455 -27.70 10.18 0.94
C HIS A 455 -27.25 9.93 -0.51
N LEU A 456 -27.00 8.67 -0.91
CA LEU A 456 -26.71 8.34 -2.30
C LEU A 456 -27.88 8.67 -3.23
N LEU A 457 -29.09 8.23 -2.87
CA LEU A 457 -30.30 8.50 -3.67
C LEU A 457 -30.62 10.00 -3.76
N LEU A 458 -30.25 10.78 -2.74
CA LEU A 458 -30.37 12.24 -2.71
C LEU A 458 -29.21 12.97 -3.40
N GLN A 459 -28.28 12.25 -4.04
CA GLN A 459 -27.09 12.82 -4.69
C GLN A 459 -26.17 13.60 -3.74
N GLN A 460 -26.00 13.10 -2.51
CA GLN A 460 -25.18 13.69 -1.45
C GLN A 460 -23.97 12.79 -1.11
N PRO A 461 -22.98 12.65 -2.01
CA PRO A 461 -21.91 11.67 -1.87
C PRO A 461 -21.03 11.90 -0.62
N ILE A 462 -20.77 13.14 -0.23
CA ILE A 462 -19.94 13.45 0.96
C ILE A 462 -20.60 12.93 2.25
N ALA A 463 -21.92 13.08 2.37
CA ALA A 463 -22.68 12.58 3.51
C ALA A 463 -22.76 11.03 3.50
N ALA A 464 -22.92 10.44 2.32
CA ALA A 464 -22.88 8.99 2.15
C ALA A 464 -21.52 8.40 2.56
N ILE A 465 -20.40 9.02 2.18
CA ILE A 465 -19.05 8.59 2.61
C ILE A 465 -18.92 8.68 4.13
N SER A 466 -19.40 9.76 4.74
CA SER A 466 -19.33 9.97 6.20
C SER A 466 -20.07 8.86 6.96
N ASP A 467 -21.32 8.59 6.59
CA ASP A 467 -22.12 7.54 7.23
C ASP A 467 -21.61 6.13 6.96
N ALA A 468 -21.24 5.83 5.71
CA ALA A 468 -20.68 4.53 5.37
C ALA A 468 -19.35 4.27 6.09
N THR A 469 -18.51 5.29 6.23
CA THR A 469 -17.26 5.21 7.03
C THR A 469 -17.56 4.89 8.49
N ARG A 470 -18.50 5.61 9.13
CA ARG A 470 -18.87 5.33 10.53
C ARG A 470 -19.40 3.91 10.72
N ALA A 471 -20.23 3.44 9.79
CA ALA A 471 -20.70 2.06 9.80
C ALA A 471 -19.54 1.06 9.70
N LEU A 472 -18.55 1.32 8.86
CA LEU A 472 -17.37 0.45 8.70
C LEU A 472 -16.42 0.49 9.91
N CYS A 473 -16.34 1.63 10.59
CA CYS A 473 -15.58 1.78 11.84
C CYS A 473 -16.21 1.04 13.03
N LEU A 474 -17.54 0.93 13.04
CA LEU A 474 -18.29 0.26 14.11
C LEU A 474 -18.44 -1.25 13.91
N HIS A 475 -18.34 -1.71 12.66
CA HIS A 475 -18.47 -3.12 12.32
C HIS A 475 -17.33 -3.96 12.91
N ASN A 476 -17.64 -5.20 13.28
CA ASN A 476 -16.66 -6.19 13.71
C ASN A 476 -16.81 -7.45 12.85
N PRO A 477 -15.82 -7.80 12.00
CA PRO A 477 -14.49 -7.19 11.88
C PRO A 477 -14.51 -5.80 11.23
N LEU A 478 -13.54 -4.94 11.57
CA LEU A 478 -13.44 -3.58 11.02
C LEU A 478 -13.42 -3.61 9.48
N ASN A 479 -14.05 -2.63 8.84
CA ASN A 479 -14.06 -2.45 7.38
C ASN A 479 -14.68 -3.63 6.57
N ARG A 480 -15.46 -4.52 7.19
CA ARG A 480 -16.04 -5.70 6.50
C ARG A 480 -17.56 -5.68 6.26
N HIS A 481 -18.22 -4.55 6.47
CA HIS A 481 -19.66 -4.46 6.22
C HIS A 481 -19.97 -4.24 4.72
N ALA A 482 -20.32 -5.31 4.01
CA ALA A 482 -20.52 -5.31 2.55
C ALA A 482 -21.44 -4.19 2.03
N LYS A 483 -22.63 -4.00 2.62
CA LYS A 483 -23.58 -2.94 2.20
C LYS A 483 -22.94 -1.54 2.33
N SER A 484 -22.16 -1.29 3.37
CA SER A 484 -21.47 0.00 3.55
C SER A 484 -20.29 0.18 2.59
N LEU A 485 -19.52 -0.87 2.31
CA LEU A 485 -18.44 -0.84 1.31
C LEU A 485 -19.00 -0.46 -0.07
N TRP A 486 -20.07 -1.14 -0.49
CA TRP A 486 -20.72 -0.86 -1.77
C TRP A 486 -21.23 0.60 -1.85
N ARG A 487 -21.92 1.07 -0.82
CA ARG A 487 -22.44 2.44 -0.74
C ARG A 487 -21.31 3.47 -0.78
N ARG A 488 -20.17 3.21 -0.12
CA ARG A 488 -19.02 4.12 -0.12
C ARG A 488 -18.28 4.10 -1.46
N ALA A 489 -18.13 2.94 -2.10
CA ALA A 489 -17.57 2.80 -3.44
C ALA A 489 -18.35 3.63 -4.46
N GLN A 490 -19.68 3.55 -4.40
CA GLN A 490 -20.62 4.34 -5.19
C GLN A 490 -20.45 5.84 -4.95
N ALA A 491 -20.39 6.28 -3.69
CA ALA A 491 -20.18 7.68 -3.37
C ALA A 491 -18.82 8.21 -3.86
N TYR A 492 -17.77 7.39 -3.82
CA TYR A 492 -16.46 7.73 -4.39
C TYR A 492 -16.49 7.85 -5.91
N ASP A 493 -17.23 6.99 -6.61
CA ASP A 493 -17.42 7.10 -8.07
C ASP A 493 -18.08 8.43 -8.45
N MET A 494 -19.12 8.86 -7.72
CA MET A 494 -19.78 10.16 -7.93
C MET A 494 -18.83 11.36 -7.78
N LEU A 495 -17.77 11.22 -6.96
CA LEU A 495 -16.74 12.24 -6.75
C LEU A 495 -15.56 12.11 -7.72
N GLY A 496 -15.53 11.10 -8.59
CA GLY A 496 -14.39 10.81 -9.46
C GLY A 496 -13.17 10.27 -8.73
N LEU A 497 -13.34 9.80 -7.49
CA LEU A 497 -12.29 9.21 -6.65
C LEU A 497 -12.10 7.74 -7.00
N ALA A 498 -11.53 7.51 -8.19
CA ALA A 498 -11.48 6.19 -8.81
C ALA A 498 -10.70 5.16 -7.99
N LYS A 499 -9.60 5.58 -7.35
CA LYS A 499 -8.77 4.70 -6.51
C LYS A 499 -9.58 4.21 -5.31
N GLU A 500 -10.16 5.14 -4.55
CA GLU A 500 -10.92 4.83 -3.35
C GLU A 500 -12.17 3.99 -3.67
N SER A 501 -12.84 4.30 -4.78
CA SER A 501 -13.97 3.50 -5.29
C SER A 501 -13.56 2.08 -5.65
N LEU A 502 -12.44 1.90 -6.34
CA LEU A 502 -11.90 0.60 -6.72
C LEU A 502 -11.59 -0.28 -5.51
N LEU A 503 -10.92 0.29 -4.49
CA LEU A 503 -10.54 -0.44 -3.28
C LEU A 503 -11.77 -0.93 -2.50
N ASP A 504 -12.77 -0.07 -2.32
CA ASP A 504 -14.02 -0.45 -1.65
C ASP A 504 -14.80 -1.51 -2.46
N ALA A 505 -14.81 -1.41 -3.79
CA ALA A 505 -15.49 -2.37 -4.66
C ALA A 505 -14.81 -3.75 -4.64
N ILE A 506 -13.47 -3.80 -4.65
CA ILE A 506 -12.72 -5.06 -4.51
C ILE A 506 -13.00 -5.71 -3.15
N LEU A 507 -12.98 -4.93 -2.07
CA LEU A 507 -13.26 -5.46 -0.74
C LEU A 507 -14.70 -5.95 -0.61
N PHE A 508 -15.67 -5.24 -1.21
CA PHE A 508 -17.06 -5.69 -1.30
C PHE A 508 -17.18 -7.05 -1.99
N ILE A 509 -16.52 -7.25 -3.13
CA ILE A 509 -16.51 -8.53 -3.86
C ILE A 509 -15.92 -9.64 -2.99
N ASN A 510 -14.83 -9.36 -2.27
CA ASN A 510 -14.22 -10.32 -1.36
C ASN A 510 -15.19 -10.75 -0.25
N GLU A 511 -15.92 -9.81 0.36
CA GLU A 511 -16.93 -10.12 1.38
C GLU A 511 -18.11 -10.92 0.80
N CYS A 512 -18.60 -10.58 -0.41
CA CYS A 512 -19.64 -11.37 -1.08
C CYS A 512 -19.18 -12.83 -1.32
N SER A 513 -17.92 -13.02 -1.70
CA SER A 513 -17.36 -14.35 -2.00
C SER A 513 -17.22 -15.25 -0.76
N GLN A 514 -17.06 -14.63 0.41
CA GLN A 514 -16.90 -15.27 1.73
C GLN A 514 -18.22 -15.45 2.48
N SER A 515 -19.32 -14.86 1.99
CA SER A 515 -20.64 -14.98 2.62
C SER A 515 -21.22 -16.39 2.49
N ASN A 516 -21.81 -16.90 3.58
CA ASN A 516 -22.50 -18.19 3.63
C ASN A 516 -24.02 -18.05 3.39
N ASP A 517 -24.45 -16.93 2.82
CA ASP A 517 -25.86 -16.68 2.58
C ASP A 517 -26.42 -17.70 1.56
N PRO A 518 -27.46 -18.48 1.91
CA PRO A 518 -28.04 -19.46 1.01
C PRO A 518 -28.55 -18.84 -0.31
N ASP A 519 -28.96 -17.57 -0.34
CA ASP A 519 -29.47 -16.92 -1.56
C ASP A 519 -28.33 -16.49 -2.51
N LEU A 520 -27.16 -16.15 -1.97
CA LEU A 520 -25.94 -15.90 -2.73
C LEU A 520 -25.25 -17.19 -3.20
N SER A 521 -25.46 -18.30 -2.47
CA SER A 521 -24.89 -19.62 -2.80
C SER A 521 -25.48 -20.27 -4.06
N LEU A 522 -26.66 -19.82 -4.50
CA LEU A 522 -27.39 -20.34 -5.67
C LEU A 522 -26.93 -19.71 -7.00
N ARG A 523 -26.21 -18.58 -6.97
CA ARG A 523 -25.68 -17.95 -8.20
C ARG A 523 -24.38 -18.63 -8.63
N GLN A 524 -24.34 -19.13 -9.87
CA GLN A 524 -23.14 -19.71 -10.48
C GLN A 524 -21.92 -18.76 -10.46
N ASN A 525 -22.16 -17.44 -10.50
CA ASN A 525 -21.18 -16.39 -10.28
C ASN A 525 -21.40 -15.74 -8.91
N LYS A 526 -20.42 -15.88 -8.00
CA LYS A 526 -20.44 -15.27 -6.66
C LYS A 526 -20.32 -13.73 -6.66
N VAL A 527 -20.03 -13.13 -7.82
CA VAL A 527 -19.80 -11.69 -7.96
C VAL A 527 -20.98 -11.08 -8.72
N PRO A 528 -21.68 -10.06 -8.17
CA PRO A 528 -22.74 -9.37 -8.89
C PRO A 528 -22.22 -8.61 -10.12
N ASP A 529 -22.94 -8.69 -11.25
CA ASP A 529 -22.55 -8.05 -12.52
C ASP A 529 -22.32 -6.54 -12.38
N TYR A 530 -23.15 -5.86 -11.58
CA TYR A 530 -22.99 -4.43 -11.32
C TYR A 530 -21.64 -4.09 -10.65
N ALA A 531 -21.14 -4.98 -9.79
CA ALA A 531 -19.89 -4.79 -9.07
C ALA A 531 -18.72 -5.01 -10.01
N GLU A 532 -18.80 -6.00 -10.89
CA GLU A 532 -17.82 -6.21 -11.96
C GLU A 532 -17.74 -5.01 -12.91
N ARG A 533 -18.89 -4.45 -13.32
CA ARG A 533 -18.93 -3.23 -14.14
C ARG A 533 -18.25 -2.05 -13.46
N LEU A 534 -18.55 -1.81 -12.18
CA LEU A 534 -17.91 -0.74 -11.41
C LEU A 534 -16.40 -0.96 -11.31
N VAL A 535 -15.94 -2.16 -10.98
CA VAL A 535 -14.51 -2.49 -10.91
C VAL A 535 -13.83 -2.24 -12.25
N LYS A 536 -14.39 -2.71 -13.38
CA LYS A 536 -13.82 -2.44 -14.71
C LYS A 536 -13.72 -0.95 -15.03
N LYS A 537 -14.77 -0.18 -14.70
CA LYS A 537 -14.78 1.29 -14.84
C LYS A 537 -13.65 1.92 -14.02
N GLN A 538 -13.54 1.57 -12.75
CA GLN A 538 -12.55 2.17 -11.85
C GLN A 538 -11.12 1.70 -12.14
N MET A 539 -10.91 0.46 -12.56
CA MET A 539 -9.59 -0.02 -13.00
C MET A 539 -9.07 0.80 -14.18
N ARG A 540 -9.93 1.14 -15.16
CA ARG A 540 -9.55 2.02 -16.28
C ARG A 540 -9.26 3.45 -15.82
N ALA A 541 -10.05 3.97 -14.86
CA ALA A 541 -9.90 5.33 -14.35
C ALA A 541 -8.69 5.50 -13.42
N ALA A 542 -8.34 4.47 -12.64
CA ALA A 542 -7.19 4.44 -11.73
C ALA A 542 -5.93 3.83 -12.38
N TRP A 543 -5.98 3.49 -13.66
CA TRP A 543 -4.88 2.86 -14.38
C TRP A 543 -3.59 3.70 -14.32
N LEU A 544 -2.46 3.06 -14.00
CA LEU A 544 -1.19 3.75 -13.75
C LEU A 544 -0.71 4.58 -14.96
N PHE A 545 -0.90 4.07 -16.17
CA PHE A 545 -0.49 4.78 -17.38
C PHE A 545 -1.55 5.75 -17.92
N ARG A 546 -2.66 5.98 -17.22
CA ARG A 546 -3.75 6.82 -17.72
C ARG A 546 -3.29 8.22 -18.13
N GLU A 547 -2.51 8.90 -17.29
CA GLU A 547 -2.01 10.24 -17.60
C GLU A 547 -1.06 10.23 -18.81
N ALA A 548 -0.17 9.24 -18.89
CA ALA A 548 0.75 9.08 -20.00
C ALA A 548 0.02 8.79 -21.32
N ALA A 549 -1.02 7.94 -21.28
CA ALA A 549 -1.87 7.63 -22.42
C ALA A 549 -2.67 8.84 -22.92
N ILE A 550 -3.19 9.68 -22.01
CA ILE A 550 -3.86 10.93 -22.39
C ILE A 550 -2.88 11.89 -23.05
N LYS A 551 -1.65 11.99 -22.54
CA LYS A 551 -0.62 12.93 -23.03
C LYS A 551 -0.02 12.51 -24.37
N HIS A 552 0.24 11.22 -24.56
CA HIS A 552 1.00 10.69 -25.71
C HIS A 552 0.15 9.93 -26.73
N GLY A 553 -1.14 9.72 -26.44
CA GLY A 553 -2.06 8.90 -27.23
C GLY A 553 -1.98 7.42 -26.90
N GLY A 554 -2.96 6.64 -27.37
CA GLY A 554 -3.10 5.22 -27.08
C GLY A 554 -1.99 4.32 -27.66
N VAL A 555 -2.11 3.01 -27.36
CA VAL A 555 -1.19 1.96 -27.83
C VAL A 555 -1.19 1.89 -29.36
N ARG A 556 0.00 1.76 -29.96
CA ARG A 556 0.21 1.65 -31.41
C ARG A 556 0.77 0.28 -31.76
N GLY A 557 0.16 -0.39 -32.75
CA GLY A 557 0.69 -1.61 -33.37
C GLY A 557 -0.16 -2.08 -34.56
N GLU A 558 0.44 -2.78 -35.52
CA GLU A 558 -0.31 -3.38 -36.65
C GLU A 558 -1.30 -4.44 -36.13
N GLY A 559 -2.60 -4.24 -36.39
CA GLY A 559 -3.67 -5.16 -35.98
C GLY A 559 -4.41 -4.84 -34.67
N ILE A 560 -3.99 -3.81 -33.91
CA ILE A 560 -4.71 -3.32 -32.73
C ILE A 560 -5.53 -2.08 -33.10
N ALA A 561 -6.27 -2.18 -34.21
CA ALA A 561 -7.25 -1.18 -34.63
C ALA A 561 -8.65 -1.69 -34.31
N GLY A 562 -9.08 -1.52 -33.06
CA GLY A 562 -10.47 -1.78 -32.68
C GLY A 562 -10.65 -2.05 -31.19
N HIS A 563 -11.42 -1.19 -30.53
CA HIS A 563 -12.10 -1.46 -29.25
C HIS A 563 -11.25 -1.61 -27.97
N MET A 564 -10.54 -0.55 -27.56
CA MET A 564 -10.26 -0.32 -26.12
C MET A 564 -10.85 0.97 -25.56
N TYR A 565 -11.48 1.79 -26.41
CA TYR A 565 -12.23 2.97 -26.00
C TYR A 565 -13.65 2.88 -26.58
N GLY A 566 -14.44 1.94 -26.06
CA GLY A 566 -15.88 2.04 -26.14
C GLY A 566 -16.34 3.02 -25.07
N GLN A 567 -16.86 4.16 -25.50
CA GLN A 567 -17.68 5.01 -24.65
C GLN A 567 -18.99 4.25 -24.44
N GLU A 568 -19.02 3.36 -23.44
CA GLU A 568 -20.27 2.76 -22.97
C GLU A 568 -21.14 3.91 -22.44
N SER A 569 -22.41 3.92 -22.86
CA SER A 569 -23.40 4.86 -22.37
C SER A 569 -23.40 4.83 -20.85
N ASP A 570 -23.38 6.02 -20.26
CA ASP A 570 -23.54 6.25 -18.83
C ASP A 570 -25.01 5.99 -18.46
N ASP A 571 -25.43 4.74 -18.57
CA ASP A 571 -26.72 4.28 -18.07
C ASP A 571 -26.52 3.98 -16.57
N SER A 572 -26.40 5.06 -15.79
CA SER A 572 -26.30 5.04 -14.34
C SER A 572 -27.64 4.64 -13.73
N GLU A 573 -28.09 3.41 -13.96
CA GLU A 573 -29.21 2.84 -13.23
C GLU A 573 -28.67 2.35 -11.88
N TRP A 574 -28.98 3.10 -10.82
CA TRP A 574 -28.59 2.80 -9.45
C TRP A 574 -29.27 1.52 -8.98
N GLU A 575 -28.70 0.36 -9.30
CA GLU A 575 -29.18 -0.92 -8.74
C GLU A 575 -28.90 -0.93 -7.23
N THR A 576 -29.97 -0.79 -6.46
CA THR A 576 -29.94 -0.89 -5.00
C THR A 576 -29.78 -2.35 -4.61
N ALA A 577 -28.74 -2.67 -3.83
CA ALA A 577 -28.72 -3.89 -3.01
C ALA A 577 -29.73 -3.74 -1.85
N SER A 578 -31.02 -3.68 -2.19
CA SER A 578 -32.14 -3.58 -1.26
C SER A 578 -32.76 -4.96 -1.11
N GLU A 579 -32.11 -5.79 -0.30
CA GLU A 579 -32.82 -6.83 0.43
C GLU A 579 -33.03 -6.30 1.85
N SER A 580 -34.29 -5.98 2.12
CA SER A 580 -34.78 -5.71 3.45
C SER A 580 -34.65 -7.00 4.27
N ASP A 581 -33.69 -7.04 5.18
CA ASP A 581 -33.62 -8.08 6.20
C ASP A 581 -34.85 -7.97 7.11
N ILE A 582 -35.96 -8.57 6.67
CA ILE A 582 -36.99 -9.12 7.54
C ILE A 582 -36.59 -10.60 7.74
N GLY A 583 -35.39 -10.82 8.25
CA GLY A 583 -34.86 -12.10 8.69
C GLY A 583 -34.90 -12.14 10.22
N ASN A 584 -35.48 -13.19 10.75
CA ASN A 584 -35.84 -13.39 12.15
C ASN A 584 -34.63 -13.53 13.09
N ASP A 585 -33.93 -12.44 13.43
CA ASP A 585 -32.89 -12.41 14.47
C ASP A 585 -33.45 -12.04 15.87
N GLY A 586 -34.77 -12.08 16.04
CA GLY A 586 -35.45 -11.73 17.30
C GLY A 586 -35.55 -12.86 18.32
N ARG A 587 -35.06 -14.07 18.01
CA ARG A 587 -35.03 -15.21 18.92
C ARG A 587 -33.82 -16.06 18.59
N ASP A 588 -32.70 -15.75 19.22
CA ASP A 588 -31.89 -16.74 19.92
C ASP A 588 -30.84 -16.03 20.80
N GLU A 589 -30.85 -16.43 22.06
CA GLU A 589 -29.82 -16.26 23.10
C GLU A 589 -29.41 -14.83 23.52
N MET A 590 -30.01 -14.38 24.63
CA MET A 590 -29.31 -13.54 25.60
C MET A 590 -28.13 -14.35 26.17
N GLY A 591 -26.96 -14.23 25.54
CA GLY A 591 -25.68 -14.61 26.13
C GLY A 591 -25.06 -13.38 26.80
N ASP A 592 -24.71 -13.52 28.07
CA ASP A 592 -23.99 -12.51 28.85
C ASP A 592 -22.63 -12.18 28.20
N ASP A 593 -22.44 -10.93 27.82
CA ASP A 593 -21.12 -10.36 27.50
C ASP A 593 -20.43 -10.00 28.83
N ASP A 594 -19.75 -10.97 29.44
CA ASP A 594 -18.78 -10.73 30.52
C ASP A 594 -17.42 -10.36 29.91
N ASP A 595 -17.17 -9.05 29.80
CA ASP A 595 -15.81 -8.49 29.76
C ASP A 595 -15.30 -8.40 31.21
N ASP A 596 -14.65 -9.46 31.71
CA ASP A 596 -14.02 -9.50 33.04
C ASP A 596 -12.62 -8.88 33.01
N ASP A 597 -12.51 -7.65 33.53
CA ASP A 597 -11.25 -7.00 33.93
C ASP A 597 -10.87 -7.52 35.34
N GLY A 598 -10.08 -8.60 35.41
CA GLY A 598 -9.64 -9.19 36.67
C GLY A 598 -8.39 -8.52 37.28
N ASP A 599 -8.56 -7.89 38.44
CA ASP A 599 -7.52 -7.45 39.38
C ASP A 599 -7.64 -8.23 40.71
N ASP A 600 -6.47 -8.62 41.23
CA ASP A 600 -6.07 -9.07 42.58
C ASP A 600 -6.52 -10.42 43.19
N GLY A 601 -5.51 -11.23 43.59
CA GLY A 601 -5.31 -11.55 45.01
C GLY A 601 -5.70 -12.93 45.57
N SER A 602 -4.68 -13.68 46.03
CA SER A 602 -4.66 -14.69 47.11
C SER A 602 -5.01 -16.18 46.84
N GLU A 603 -3.95 -16.95 46.55
CA GLU A 603 -3.35 -18.02 47.38
C GLU A 603 -4.26 -19.07 48.09
N TRP A 604 -4.01 -20.37 47.82
CA TRP A 604 -3.82 -21.55 48.72
C TRP A 604 -4.34 -22.90 48.15
N LYS A 605 -3.39 -23.65 47.58
CA LYS A 605 -3.00 -25.07 47.79
C LYS A 605 -3.95 -26.27 47.54
N ASN A 606 -3.36 -27.19 46.73
CA ASN A 606 -3.32 -28.66 46.76
C ASN A 606 -4.60 -29.44 46.43
N ASP A 607 -4.60 -30.64 45.87
CA ASP A 607 -3.69 -31.53 45.12
C ASP A 607 -4.66 -32.66 44.71
N ASP A 608 -4.71 -33.07 43.44
CA ASP A 608 -4.66 -34.51 43.09
C ASP A 608 -4.68 -34.76 41.57
N GLU A 609 -3.91 -35.78 41.22
CA GLU A 609 -3.47 -36.23 39.91
C GLU A 609 -4.58 -36.91 39.07
N ARG A 610 -4.56 -36.71 37.74
CA ARG A 610 -4.38 -37.79 36.72
C ARG A 610 -4.43 -37.27 35.26
N GLN A 611 -3.40 -37.66 34.51
CA GLN A 611 -3.20 -37.66 33.05
C GLN A 611 -4.47 -38.11 32.26
N ASP A 612 -4.75 -37.70 31.02
CA ASP A 612 -3.85 -37.65 29.86
C ASP A 612 -4.44 -36.77 28.71
N LYS A 613 -3.58 -35.89 28.16
CA LYS A 613 -3.40 -35.47 26.76
C LYS A 613 -4.60 -35.13 25.84
N HIS A 614 -4.74 -33.83 25.52
CA HIS A 614 -4.63 -33.30 24.13
C HIS A 614 -4.66 -31.77 24.14
N ASP A 615 -3.47 -31.14 24.21
CA ASP A 615 -3.31 -29.68 24.08
C ASP A 615 -2.66 -29.30 22.75
N LYS A 616 -3.40 -28.46 22.02
CA LYS A 616 -2.91 -27.54 20.98
C LYS A 616 -2.09 -26.45 21.67
N PRO A 617 -0.87 -26.10 21.23
CA PRO A 617 -0.19 -24.94 21.77
C PRO A 617 -0.57 -23.66 21.02
N SER A 618 -1.12 -22.73 21.80
CA SER A 618 -1.23 -21.30 21.54
C SER A 618 0.15 -20.64 21.47
N LEU A 619 0.43 -19.92 20.38
CA LEU A 619 1.60 -19.04 20.22
C LEU A 619 1.30 -17.64 20.80
N LYS A 620 1.93 -17.33 21.94
CA LYS A 620 2.34 -15.97 22.31
C LYS A 620 3.85 -15.98 22.51
N ASP A 621 4.55 -15.38 21.56
CA ASP A 621 5.71 -14.52 21.74
C ASP A 621 6.46 -14.41 20.40
N MET A 622 6.08 -13.44 19.58
CA MET A 622 6.89 -13.02 18.44
C MET A 622 6.81 -11.51 18.26
N LYS A 623 7.89 -10.85 18.70
CA LYS A 623 8.40 -9.63 18.10
C LYS A 623 8.74 -9.92 16.64
N HIS A 624 8.53 -8.89 15.81
CA HIS A 624 8.96 -8.72 14.43
C HIS A 624 10.02 -9.69 13.90
N VAL A 625 9.77 -10.26 12.72
CA VAL A 625 10.65 -10.27 11.53
C VAL A 625 10.01 -11.15 10.44
N TYR A 626 10.07 -10.64 9.21
CA TYR A 626 9.69 -11.28 7.96
C TYR A 626 10.36 -12.65 7.76
N ASN A 627 9.58 -13.68 7.37
CA ASN A 627 10.05 -14.73 6.46
C ASN A 627 8.89 -15.60 5.95
N VAL A 628 8.78 -15.67 4.62
CA VAL A 628 7.98 -16.65 3.89
C VAL A 628 8.91 -17.81 3.57
N GLN A 629 8.62 -19.00 4.09
CA GLN A 629 9.28 -20.24 3.68
C GLN A 629 8.28 -21.10 2.91
N LEU A 630 8.64 -21.37 1.65
CA LEU A 630 7.98 -22.30 0.75
C LEU A 630 8.30 -23.74 1.18
N THR A 631 7.29 -24.59 1.13
CA THR A 631 7.35 -26.03 1.38
C THR A 631 8.13 -26.75 0.28
N GLU A 632 9.09 -27.57 0.69
CA GLU A 632 9.72 -28.63 -0.09
C GLU A 632 8.78 -29.86 -0.12
N ASP A 633 8.61 -30.46 -1.30
CA ASP A 633 8.19 -31.86 -1.44
C ASP A 633 9.30 -32.61 -2.20
N GLU A 634 9.69 -33.74 -1.62
CA GLU A 634 10.79 -34.62 -2.00
C GLU A 634 10.56 -35.38 -3.31
N SER A 635 11.61 -35.53 -4.11
CA SER A 635 12.06 -36.79 -4.76
C SER A 635 13.46 -36.64 -5.33
#